data_AF-A0A077AUY4-F1
#
_entry.id   AF-A0A077AUY4-F1
#
_cell.length_a   1.000
_cell.length_b   1.000
_cell.length_c   1.000
_cell.angle_alpha   90.00
_cell.angle_beta   90.00
_cell.angle_gamma   90.00
#
_symmetry.space_group_name_H-M   'P 1'
#
loop_
_entity.id
_entity.type
_entity.pdbx_description
1 polymer ?
#
loop_
_entity_poly.entity_id
_entity_poly.type
_entity_poly.pdbx_seq_one_letter_code
_entity_poly.pdbx_strand_id
1 'polypeptide(L)'
;MIVFKYFKKFSLFIAILLGTNYLQAMEENLDPFKFKIGFEFQEANHLFPAGENNFSIQKKTIFTAVKDNKELWHLEIDGSDIEFVTPPFLPHDTEDLLVSIQSITEACNTLKNLMENKIDKISFREWIEGTNIELTSQEQTLLKQVELRPNLLLNNEVLKNRHAELLKKQEQSLPGLKKIFVERGIELVTDHEDKTYDKIADMYLIINRSWVPKFMPQVTIQHSLKDTIPLLMSLFGSLSEQPTKIENKLIQALPFINDSSKLMESSYLSEENGLLFLHTLTCASIQSSKSDSQQGLINSLHEIKRNFEHYRQVDAKVNASFLSRRPFSSMWADIKEKKQIHSTFQHLYNERIIEGNYFFNNKVVPNFKFVNYAEEFYLTDLSGRRDLSYLKDVLREKLENFPTEPLSFLLNNGIIATALIQYLWPEVFADYLNHTILSIDQPQGRYMFDLNTNEAVWVASDVDALSPPWFLDPDNSMGAYQDKKNFDELYGEAIVEMRSIKDISKDTLHSMNILQDHSGTFLTGAKRSLEEDVFSLLSILKHDFILTTSRKVLEKNM
;
A
#
# COMPACT_ATOMS: atom_id res chain seq x y z
N MET A 1 42.40 25.78 -10.79
CA MET A 1 41.63 25.83 -9.53
C MET A 1 40.67 27.03 -9.43
N ILE A 2 41.06 28.24 -9.85
CA ILE A 2 40.17 29.43 -9.85
C ILE A 2 39.02 29.29 -10.87
N VAL A 3 39.28 28.74 -12.05
CA VAL A 3 38.26 28.50 -13.11
C VAL A 3 37.15 27.55 -12.66
N PHE A 4 37.47 26.52 -11.88
CA PHE A 4 36.50 25.54 -11.35
C PHE A 4 35.53 26.17 -10.33
N LYS A 5 35.98 27.21 -9.61
CA LYS A 5 35.19 27.89 -8.57
C LYS A 5 34.17 28.88 -9.18
N TYR A 6 34.49 29.45 -10.34
CA TYR A 6 33.56 30.30 -11.10
C TYR A 6 32.58 29.49 -11.94
N PHE A 7 32.98 28.30 -12.42
CA PHE A 7 32.08 27.40 -13.14
C PHE A 7 30.90 26.95 -12.25
N LYS A 8 31.16 26.47 -11.02
CA LYS A 8 30.09 26.12 -10.06
C LYS A 8 29.10 27.26 -9.76
N LYS A 9 29.59 28.51 -9.67
CA LYS A 9 28.74 29.68 -9.41
C LYS A 9 27.92 30.09 -10.63
N PHE A 10 28.48 29.94 -11.84
CA PHE A 10 27.80 30.22 -13.09
C PHE A 10 26.74 29.15 -13.40
N SER A 11 27.03 27.87 -13.16
CA SER A 11 26.07 26.76 -13.24
C SER A 11 24.89 26.94 -12.28
N LEU A 12 25.17 27.40 -11.04
CA LEU A 12 24.13 27.70 -10.05
C LEU A 12 23.23 28.87 -10.49
N PHE A 13 23.80 29.92 -11.09
CA PHE A 13 23.04 31.07 -11.58
C PHE A 13 22.16 30.73 -12.80
N ILE A 14 22.68 29.90 -13.72
CA ILE A 14 21.92 29.37 -14.86
C ILE A 14 20.81 28.44 -14.37
N ALA A 15 21.07 27.59 -13.37
CA ALA A 15 20.07 26.73 -12.77
C ALA A 15 18.94 27.55 -12.14
N ILE A 16 19.25 28.61 -11.38
CA ILE A 16 18.29 29.54 -10.78
C ILE A 16 17.39 30.18 -11.85
N LEU A 17 17.96 30.72 -12.93
CA LEU A 17 17.23 31.39 -14.02
C LEU A 17 16.38 30.43 -14.88
N LEU A 18 16.83 29.20 -15.11
CA LEU A 18 16.07 28.21 -15.89
C LEU A 18 14.93 27.60 -15.09
N GLY A 19 15.15 27.37 -13.79
CA GLY A 19 14.08 26.91 -12.93
C GLY A 19 12.97 27.94 -12.75
N THR A 20 13.23 29.25 -12.85
CA THR A 20 12.17 30.27 -12.85
C THR A 20 11.33 30.29 -14.12
N ASN A 21 11.91 30.08 -15.31
CA ASN A 21 11.14 30.00 -16.56
C ASN A 21 10.35 28.69 -16.68
N TYR A 22 10.88 27.60 -16.11
CA TYR A 22 10.17 26.32 -16.03
C TYR A 22 9.00 26.37 -15.05
N LEU A 23 9.19 26.99 -13.87
CA LEU A 23 8.10 27.24 -12.91
C LEU A 23 7.00 28.12 -13.52
N GLN A 24 7.37 29.15 -14.28
CA GLN A 24 6.40 29.99 -14.98
C GLN A 24 5.61 29.23 -16.07
N ALA A 25 6.28 28.37 -16.85
CA ALA A 25 5.61 27.51 -17.84
C ALA A 25 4.74 26.41 -17.21
N MET A 26 5.03 26.01 -15.97
CA MET A 26 4.20 25.08 -15.18
C MET A 26 3.02 25.78 -14.49
N GLU A 27 3.18 27.02 -14.04
CA GLU A 27 2.07 27.87 -13.53
C GLU A 27 1.07 28.24 -14.64
N GLU A 28 1.54 28.39 -15.90
CA GLU A 28 0.70 28.72 -17.05
C GLU A 28 -0.10 27.52 -17.61
N ASN A 29 0.28 26.29 -17.26
CA ASN A 29 -0.53 25.10 -17.52
C ASN A 29 -1.53 24.91 -16.36
N LEU A 30 -2.82 25.07 -16.65
CA LEU A 30 -3.92 24.61 -15.80
C LEU A 30 -3.97 23.08 -15.73
N ASP A 31 -2.91 22.43 -15.29
CA ASP A 31 -2.99 21.09 -14.71
C ASP A 31 -2.91 21.29 -13.20
N PRO A 32 -4.02 21.66 -12.52
CA PRO A 32 -4.07 21.87 -11.08
C PRO A 32 -3.85 20.52 -10.38
N PHE A 33 -2.58 20.12 -10.33
CA PHE A 33 -1.97 18.91 -9.81
C PHE A 33 -2.90 17.85 -9.20
N LYS A 34 -3.13 16.82 -10.02
CA LYS A 34 -3.93 15.61 -9.80
C LYS A 34 -3.22 14.60 -8.87
N PHE A 35 -2.62 15.05 -7.78
CA PHE A 35 -2.23 14.10 -6.73
C PHE A 35 -3.48 13.65 -6.01
N LYS A 36 -3.81 12.37 -6.05
CA LYS A 36 -4.86 11.83 -5.19
C LYS A 36 -4.24 10.87 -4.19
N ILE A 37 -4.71 10.92 -2.94
CA ILE A 37 -4.23 10.05 -1.87
C ILE A 37 -5.34 9.13 -1.41
N GLY A 38 -5.16 7.83 -1.60
CA GLY A 38 -5.94 6.80 -0.90
C GLY A 38 -5.17 6.31 0.32
N PHE A 39 -5.90 5.93 1.36
CA PHE A 39 -5.34 5.34 2.57
C PHE A 39 -5.95 3.96 2.80
N GLU A 40 -5.11 3.03 3.21
CA GLU A 40 -5.51 1.74 3.74
C GLU A 40 -5.03 1.68 5.19
N PHE A 41 -5.96 1.67 6.13
CA PHE A 41 -5.66 1.67 7.56
C PHE A 41 -5.87 0.27 8.12
N GLN A 42 -4.83 -0.56 8.01
CA GLN A 42 -4.82 -1.89 8.58
C GLN A 42 -4.70 -1.82 10.12
N GLU A 43 -5.66 -2.42 10.80
CA GLU A 43 -5.67 -2.55 12.26
C GLU A 43 -4.82 -3.76 12.68
N ALA A 44 -3.63 -3.52 13.23
CA ALA A 44 -2.61 -4.55 13.42
C ALA A 44 -2.71 -5.29 14.78
N ASN A 45 -3.92 -5.44 15.33
CA ASN A 45 -4.15 -6.24 16.53
C ASN A 45 -4.85 -7.58 16.24
N HIS A 46 -5.01 -7.98 14.97
CA HIS A 46 -5.59 -9.27 14.58
C HIS A 46 -6.98 -9.49 15.17
N LEU A 47 -7.83 -8.47 15.11
CA LEU A 47 -9.15 -8.47 15.75
C LEU A 47 -10.08 -9.54 15.22
N PHE A 48 -9.81 -10.09 14.04
CA PHE A 48 -10.70 -11.06 13.40
C PHE A 48 -9.96 -12.34 12.96
N PRO A 49 -9.56 -13.22 13.90
CA PRO A 49 -8.82 -14.45 13.56
C PRO A 49 -9.55 -15.39 12.62
N ALA A 50 -10.88 -15.34 12.56
CA ALA A 50 -11.69 -16.11 11.62
C ALA A 50 -11.46 -15.71 10.15
N GLY A 51 -10.86 -14.54 9.91
CA GLY A 51 -10.47 -14.08 8.57
C GLY A 51 -9.20 -14.75 8.04
N GLU A 52 -8.30 -15.24 8.91
CA GLU A 52 -6.90 -15.61 8.55
C GLU A 52 -6.80 -16.62 7.39
N ASN A 53 -7.78 -17.51 7.26
CA ASN A 53 -7.86 -18.50 6.17
C ASN A 53 -9.26 -18.53 5.53
N ASN A 54 -9.96 -17.39 5.53
CA ASN A 54 -11.29 -17.30 4.93
C ASN A 54 -11.28 -16.35 3.72
N PHE A 55 -10.71 -16.83 2.63
CA PHE A 55 -10.59 -16.08 1.38
C PHE A 55 -11.94 -15.75 0.74
N SER A 56 -13.03 -16.41 1.17
CA SER A 56 -14.37 -16.08 0.69
C SER A 56 -14.86 -14.69 1.15
N ILE A 57 -14.19 -14.11 2.17
CA ILE A 57 -14.48 -12.80 2.77
C ILE A 57 -13.30 -11.83 2.79
N GLN A 58 -12.05 -12.30 2.57
CA GLN A 58 -10.88 -11.41 2.49
C GLN A 58 -10.97 -10.49 1.27
N LYS A 59 -10.52 -9.24 1.43
CA LYS A 59 -10.53 -8.19 0.39
C LYS A 59 -11.89 -7.95 -0.26
N LYS A 60 -12.96 -8.26 0.48
CA LYS A 60 -14.33 -7.95 0.09
C LYS A 60 -14.90 -6.89 1.01
N THR A 61 -15.59 -5.94 0.40
CA THR A 61 -16.31 -4.91 1.14
C THR A 61 -17.35 -5.55 2.06
N ILE A 62 -17.21 -5.30 3.36
CA ILE A 62 -18.21 -5.66 4.36
C ILE A 62 -19.30 -4.59 4.38
N PHE A 63 -18.90 -3.33 4.51
CA PHE A 63 -19.80 -2.18 4.47
C PHE A 63 -19.05 -0.92 4.07
N THR A 64 -19.79 0.06 3.57
CA THR A 64 -19.27 1.36 3.12
C THR A 64 -19.89 2.50 3.93
N ALA A 65 -19.06 3.45 4.37
CA ALA A 65 -19.49 4.72 4.93
C ALA A 65 -19.65 5.76 3.81
N VAL A 66 -20.84 6.34 3.70
CA VAL A 66 -21.22 7.26 2.61
C VAL A 66 -21.75 8.57 3.20
N LYS A 67 -21.37 9.71 2.64
CA LYS A 67 -21.94 11.02 2.95
C LYS A 67 -22.27 11.75 1.65
N ASP A 68 -23.50 12.24 1.51
CA ASP A 68 -23.96 12.95 0.31
C ASP A 68 -23.73 12.16 -1.01
N ASN A 69 -23.93 10.84 -0.97
CA ASN A 69 -23.63 9.87 -2.05
C ASN A 69 -22.15 9.75 -2.43
N LYS A 70 -21.23 10.32 -1.64
CA LYS A 70 -19.78 10.14 -1.79
C LYS A 70 -19.30 9.11 -0.77
N GLU A 71 -18.56 8.11 -1.23
CA GLU A 71 -17.86 7.17 -0.35
C GLU A 71 -16.81 7.93 0.48
N LEU A 72 -16.76 7.66 1.79
CA LEU A 72 -15.73 8.15 2.69
C LEU A 72 -14.66 7.09 2.92
N TRP A 73 -15.09 5.85 3.11
CA TRP A 73 -14.27 4.66 3.26
C TRP A 73 -15.16 3.42 3.27
N HIS A 74 -14.57 2.25 3.07
CA HIS A 74 -15.20 0.97 3.30
C HIS A 74 -14.34 0.07 4.20
N LEU A 75 -14.99 -0.90 4.82
CA LEU A 75 -14.34 -1.89 5.67
C LEU A 75 -14.13 -3.19 4.90
N GLU A 76 -12.93 -3.74 4.96
CA GLU A 76 -12.61 -5.09 4.48
C GLU A 76 -11.82 -5.90 5.52
N ILE A 77 -11.61 -7.18 5.22
CA ILE A 77 -10.75 -8.07 6.00
C ILE A 77 -9.49 -8.38 5.19
N ASP A 78 -8.32 -8.20 5.81
CA ASP A 78 -7.04 -8.64 5.26
C ASP A 78 -6.36 -9.58 6.24
N GLY A 79 -6.31 -10.88 5.90
CA GLY A 79 -5.88 -11.91 6.85
C GLY A 79 -6.75 -11.90 8.11
N SER A 80 -6.14 -11.66 9.28
CA SER A 80 -6.82 -11.55 10.57
C SER A 80 -7.13 -10.11 10.99
N ASP A 81 -6.77 -9.13 10.16
CA ASP A 81 -6.91 -7.71 10.45
C ASP A 81 -8.17 -7.13 9.78
N ILE A 82 -8.72 -6.10 10.41
CA ILE A 82 -9.72 -5.24 9.77
C ILE A 82 -9.00 -4.09 9.09
N GLU A 83 -9.47 -3.69 7.92
CA GLU A 83 -8.86 -2.63 7.13
C GLU A 83 -9.90 -1.61 6.70
N PHE A 84 -9.61 -0.34 6.97
CA PHE A 84 -10.40 0.78 6.48
C PHE A 84 -9.74 1.32 5.21
N VAL A 85 -10.41 1.18 4.08
CA VAL A 85 -9.90 1.61 2.77
C VAL A 85 -10.65 2.86 2.35
N THR A 86 -9.92 3.94 2.07
CA THR A 86 -10.51 5.20 1.60
C THR A 86 -10.46 5.29 0.08
N PRO A 87 -11.44 5.98 -0.55
CA PRO A 87 -11.23 6.44 -1.91
C PRO A 87 -10.08 7.44 -1.94
N PRO A 88 -9.52 7.71 -3.13
CA PRO A 88 -8.42 8.64 -3.26
C PRO A 88 -8.92 10.09 -3.24
N PHE A 89 -8.35 10.92 -2.36
CA PHE A 89 -8.73 12.32 -2.14
C PHE A 89 -7.79 13.30 -2.84
N LEU A 90 -8.34 14.36 -3.44
CA LEU A 90 -7.58 15.49 -3.98
C LEU A 90 -7.13 16.44 -2.86
N PRO A 91 -6.15 17.33 -3.10
CA PRO A 91 -5.71 18.30 -2.09
C PRO A 91 -6.84 19.23 -1.63
N HIS A 92 -7.84 19.50 -2.49
CA HIS A 92 -9.00 20.32 -2.13
C HIS A 92 -10.15 19.54 -1.48
N ASP A 93 -10.11 18.20 -1.45
CA ASP A 93 -11.06 17.35 -0.73
C ASP A 93 -10.73 17.28 0.79
N THR A 94 -10.07 18.31 1.33
CA THR A 94 -9.56 18.30 2.71
C THR A 94 -10.68 18.09 3.73
N GLU A 95 -11.88 18.64 3.48
CA GLU A 95 -13.04 18.47 4.36
C GLU A 95 -13.55 17.02 4.33
N ASP A 96 -13.71 16.42 3.16
CA ASP A 96 -14.17 15.03 3.02
C ASP A 96 -13.18 14.04 3.61
N LEU A 97 -11.88 14.28 3.41
CA LEU A 97 -10.83 13.49 4.05
C LEU A 97 -10.91 13.62 5.57
N LEU A 98 -11.10 14.83 6.12
CA LEU A 98 -11.25 15.01 7.56
C LEU A 98 -12.46 14.22 8.10
N VAL A 99 -13.60 14.30 7.41
CA VAL A 99 -14.81 13.55 7.78
C VAL A 99 -14.55 12.03 7.70
N SER A 100 -13.80 11.57 6.69
CA SER A 100 -13.39 10.16 6.57
C SER A 100 -12.53 9.72 7.76
N ILE A 101 -11.46 10.44 8.10
CA ILE A 101 -10.58 10.10 9.23
C ILE A 101 -11.32 10.17 10.58
N GLN A 102 -12.17 11.18 10.77
CA GLN A 102 -13.00 11.32 11.96
C GLN A 102 -13.98 10.16 12.11
N SER A 103 -14.62 9.73 11.02
CA SER A 103 -15.56 8.60 11.06
C SER A 103 -14.88 7.26 11.26
N ILE A 104 -13.66 7.05 10.76
CA ILE A 104 -12.82 5.87 11.12
C ILE A 104 -12.49 5.87 12.61
N THR A 105 -12.07 7.03 13.14
CA THR A 105 -11.76 7.18 14.57
C THR A 105 -12.99 6.92 15.44
N GLU A 106 -14.15 7.44 15.04
CA GLU A 106 -15.43 7.20 15.69
C GLU A 106 -15.82 5.72 15.62
N ALA A 107 -15.52 5.05 14.50
CA ALA A 107 -15.81 3.63 14.34
C ALA A 107 -15.04 2.78 15.35
N CYS A 108 -13.75 3.06 15.54
CA CYS A 108 -12.92 2.42 16.54
C CYS A 108 -13.34 2.77 17.98
N ASN A 109 -13.73 4.02 18.24
CA ASN A 109 -14.24 4.43 19.56
C ASN A 109 -15.55 3.72 19.90
N THR A 110 -16.44 3.56 18.92
CA THR A 110 -17.69 2.82 19.08
C THR A 110 -17.40 1.36 19.45
N LEU A 111 -16.47 0.72 18.72
CA LEU A 111 -16.03 -0.64 19.04
C LEU A 111 -15.49 -0.71 20.48
N LYS A 112 -14.61 0.21 20.86
CA LYS A 112 -14.05 0.30 22.22
C LYS A 112 -15.12 0.43 23.29
N ASN A 113 -16.08 1.33 23.10
CA ASN A 113 -17.16 1.58 24.06
C ASN A 113 -18.05 0.35 24.23
N LEU A 114 -18.35 -0.35 23.13
CA LEU A 114 -19.10 -1.61 23.17
C LEU A 114 -18.32 -2.69 23.94
N MET A 115 -16.98 -2.67 23.88
CA MET A 115 -16.14 -3.65 24.55
C MET A 115 -16.02 -3.42 26.06
N GLU A 116 -15.94 -2.16 26.51
CA GLU A 116 -15.85 -1.85 27.94
C GLU A 116 -17.03 -2.42 28.74
N ASN A 117 -18.13 -2.72 28.05
CA ASN A 117 -19.36 -3.29 28.61
C ASN A 117 -19.50 -4.80 28.41
N LYS A 118 -18.56 -5.48 27.73
CA LYS A 118 -18.61 -6.92 27.44
C LYS A 118 -17.32 -7.65 27.82
N ILE A 119 -17.42 -8.97 27.97
CA ILE A 119 -16.28 -9.85 28.20
C ILE A 119 -15.83 -10.41 26.85
N ASP A 120 -14.77 -9.80 26.31
CA ASP A 120 -13.79 -10.34 25.35
C ASP A 120 -14.22 -10.57 23.88
N LYS A 121 -15.50 -10.38 23.53
CA LYS A 121 -15.97 -10.51 22.14
C LYS A 121 -17.14 -9.58 21.77
N ILE A 122 -17.16 -9.15 20.51
CA ILE A 122 -18.22 -8.34 19.89
C ILE A 122 -18.46 -8.85 18.48
N SER A 123 -19.71 -9.03 18.06
CA SER A 123 -19.99 -9.36 16.66
C SER A 123 -20.02 -8.13 15.74
N PHE A 124 -19.83 -8.32 14.43
CA PHE A 124 -19.98 -7.23 13.46
C PHE A 124 -21.37 -6.58 13.53
N ARG A 125 -22.42 -7.37 13.73
CA ARG A 125 -23.78 -6.88 13.94
C ARG A 125 -23.86 -5.97 15.15
N GLU A 126 -23.30 -6.39 16.29
CA GLU A 126 -23.30 -5.59 17.51
C GLU A 126 -22.50 -4.30 17.36
N TRP A 127 -21.39 -4.32 16.61
CA TRP A 127 -20.63 -3.10 16.32
C TRP A 127 -21.43 -2.11 15.47
N ILE A 128 -22.03 -2.59 14.38
CA ILE A 128 -22.76 -1.76 13.42
C ILE A 128 -24.11 -1.29 13.96
N GLU A 129 -24.88 -2.19 14.55
CA GLU A 129 -26.27 -1.95 14.97
C GLU A 129 -26.36 -1.54 16.44
N GLY A 130 -25.34 -1.87 17.25
CA GLY A 130 -25.30 -1.64 18.68
C GLY A 130 -25.77 -2.85 19.46
N THR A 131 -25.73 -2.74 20.79
CA THR A 131 -26.30 -3.76 21.66
C THR A 131 -27.66 -3.29 22.14
N ASN A 132 -28.71 -3.77 21.49
CA ASN A 132 -30.05 -3.61 22.01
C ASN A 132 -30.26 -4.64 23.12
N ILE A 133 -30.46 -4.17 24.35
CA ILE A 133 -31.32 -4.91 25.26
C ILE A 133 -32.73 -4.72 24.67
N GLU A 134 -33.15 -5.64 23.80
CA GLU A 134 -34.49 -5.56 23.20
C GLU A 134 -35.53 -5.51 24.32
N LEU A 135 -36.12 -4.32 24.49
CA LEU A 135 -37.32 -4.18 25.29
C LEU A 135 -38.44 -4.88 24.52
N THR A 136 -39.13 -5.80 25.18
CA THR A 136 -40.30 -6.47 24.61
C THR A 136 -41.35 -5.43 24.16
N SER A 137 -42.22 -5.77 23.20
CA SER A 137 -43.26 -4.84 22.71
C SER A 137 -44.15 -4.29 23.85
N GLN A 138 -44.33 -5.07 24.92
CA GLN A 138 -45.02 -4.65 26.14
C GLN A 138 -44.23 -3.59 26.93
N GLU A 139 -42.92 -3.79 27.09
CA GLU A 139 -42.04 -2.83 27.76
C GLU A 139 -41.93 -1.51 26.98
N GLN A 140 -41.87 -1.58 25.64
CA GLN A 140 -41.89 -0.39 24.77
C GLN A 140 -43.22 0.37 24.86
N THR A 141 -44.34 -0.36 24.89
CA THR A 141 -45.67 0.24 25.05
C THR A 141 -45.80 0.91 26.41
N LEU A 142 -45.25 0.29 27.46
CA LEU A 142 -45.26 0.85 28.80
C LEU A 142 -44.46 2.15 28.89
N LEU A 143 -43.26 2.22 28.29
CA LEU A 143 -42.47 3.45 28.22
C LEU A 143 -43.26 4.60 27.56
N LYS A 144 -43.83 4.36 26.38
CA LYS A 144 -44.65 5.36 25.67
C LYS A 144 -45.86 5.82 26.47
N GLN A 145 -46.54 4.89 27.16
CA GLN A 145 -47.71 5.23 27.98
C GLN A 145 -47.33 6.10 29.19
N VAL A 146 -46.17 5.84 29.78
CA VAL A 146 -45.66 6.62 30.92
C VAL A 146 -45.24 8.02 30.47
N GLU A 147 -44.55 8.16 29.34
CA GLU A 147 -44.19 9.46 28.74
C GLU A 147 -45.42 10.32 28.43
N LEU A 148 -46.47 9.72 27.88
CA LEU A 148 -47.72 10.42 27.54
C LEU A 148 -48.56 10.80 28.78
N ARG A 149 -48.33 10.16 29.93
CA ARG A 149 -49.14 10.32 31.15
C ARG A 149 -48.28 10.25 32.41
N PRO A 150 -47.44 11.27 32.67
CA PRO A 150 -46.52 11.27 33.82
C PRO A 150 -47.22 11.15 35.18
N ASN A 151 -48.50 11.56 35.28
CA ASN A 151 -49.30 11.39 36.50
C ASN A 151 -49.54 9.92 36.90
N LEU A 152 -49.39 8.95 35.98
CA LEU A 152 -49.46 7.52 36.30
C LEU A 152 -48.31 7.07 37.21
N LEU A 153 -47.14 7.71 37.12
CA LEU A 153 -45.98 7.39 37.96
C LEU A 153 -46.14 7.90 39.40
N LEU A 154 -46.88 9.00 39.60
CA LEU A 154 -47.08 9.61 40.92
C LEU A 154 -47.93 8.73 41.85
N ASN A 155 -48.80 7.89 41.28
CA ASN A 155 -49.79 7.12 42.04
C ASN A 155 -49.50 5.62 42.08
N ASN A 156 -48.41 5.14 41.45
CA ASN A 156 -48.11 3.72 41.36
C ASN A 156 -46.60 3.44 41.45
N GLU A 157 -46.12 3.05 42.63
CA GLU A 157 -44.71 2.73 42.90
C GLU A 157 -44.18 1.58 42.04
N VAL A 158 -44.98 0.56 41.77
CA VAL A 158 -44.57 -0.59 40.95
C VAL A 158 -44.30 -0.13 39.52
N LEU A 159 -45.16 0.72 38.97
CA LEU A 159 -44.98 1.30 37.64
C LEU A 159 -43.74 2.20 37.59
N LYS A 160 -43.47 2.95 38.67
CA LYS A 160 -42.28 3.80 38.80
C LYS A 160 -40.98 3.00 38.82
N ASN A 161 -40.93 1.92 39.59
CA ASN A 161 -39.77 1.04 39.63
C ASN A 161 -39.55 0.31 38.30
N ARG A 162 -40.62 -0.21 37.69
CA ARG A 162 -40.56 -0.84 36.37
C ARG A 162 -40.10 0.15 35.29
N HIS A 163 -40.60 1.38 35.30
CA HIS A 163 -40.17 2.43 34.37
C HIS A 163 -38.69 2.79 34.57
N ALA A 164 -38.23 2.91 35.82
CA ALA A 164 -36.82 3.13 36.12
C ALA A 164 -35.93 1.95 35.68
N GLU A 165 -36.38 0.71 35.82
CA GLU A 165 -35.68 -0.48 35.28
C GLU A 165 -35.62 -0.48 33.76
N LEU A 166 -36.70 -0.07 33.08
CA LEU A 166 -36.74 0.01 31.61
C LEU A 166 -35.87 1.14 31.08
N LEU A 167 -35.90 2.30 31.73
CA LEU A 167 -34.95 3.38 31.44
C LEU A 167 -33.51 2.91 31.67
N LYS A 168 -33.25 2.18 32.76
CA LYS A 168 -31.92 1.61 33.02
C LYS A 168 -31.51 0.56 31.98
N LYS A 169 -32.43 -0.28 31.49
CA LYS A 169 -32.19 -1.21 30.38
C LYS A 169 -31.93 -0.47 29.06
N GLN A 170 -32.61 0.66 28.83
CA GLN A 170 -32.44 1.50 27.66
C GLN A 170 -31.14 2.31 27.74
N GLU A 171 -30.76 2.78 28.92
CA GLU A 171 -29.46 3.38 29.24
C GLU A 171 -28.31 2.36 29.11
N GLN A 172 -28.60 1.08 29.30
CA GLN A 172 -27.67 -0.02 29.02
C GLN A 172 -27.61 -0.39 27.54
N SER A 173 -28.50 0.15 26.68
CA SER A 173 -28.35 -0.01 25.24
C SER A 173 -27.20 0.87 24.77
N LEU A 174 -26.25 0.26 24.07
CA LEU A 174 -25.08 0.96 23.55
C LEU A 174 -25.33 1.20 22.06
N PRO A 175 -25.24 2.47 21.61
CA PRO A 175 -25.46 2.79 20.21
C PRO A 175 -24.37 2.13 19.35
N GLY A 176 -24.78 1.51 18.25
CA GLY A 176 -23.85 1.07 17.20
C GLY A 176 -23.52 2.19 16.22
N LEU A 177 -22.64 1.86 15.28
CA LEU A 177 -22.18 2.80 14.26
C LEU A 177 -23.32 3.44 13.47
N LYS A 178 -24.36 2.67 13.07
CA LYS A 178 -25.48 3.19 12.28
C LYS A 178 -26.13 4.40 12.97
N LYS A 179 -26.36 4.31 14.28
CA LYS A 179 -27.00 5.41 15.03
C LYS A 179 -26.08 6.63 15.11
N ILE A 180 -24.81 6.42 15.46
CA ILE A 180 -23.83 7.49 15.59
C ILE A 180 -23.59 8.21 14.26
N PHE A 181 -23.55 7.46 13.15
CA PHE A 181 -23.28 7.98 11.82
C PHE A 181 -24.47 8.77 11.26
N VAL A 182 -25.70 8.31 11.50
CA VAL A 182 -26.91 9.06 11.11
C VAL A 182 -26.95 10.45 11.75
N GLU A 183 -26.54 10.58 13.02
CA GLU A 183 -26.43 11.88 13.71
C GLU A 183 -25.40 12.83 13.07
N ARG A 184 -24.48 12.29 12.25
CA ARG A 184 -23.45 13.02 11.51
C ARG A 184 -23.77 13.17 10.02
N GLY A 185 -24.92 12.68 9.56
CA GLY A 185 -25.28 12.65 8.14
C GLY A 185 -24.46 11.63 7.32
N ILE A 186 -23.92 10.60 7.97
CA ILE A 186 -23.22 9.49 7.33
C ILE A 186 -24.14 8.27 7.31
N GLU A 187 -24.23 7.60 6.16
CA GLU A 187 -24.94 6.35 5.96
C GLU A 187 -23.97 5.17 5.94
N LEU A 188 -24.38 4.03 6.51
CA LEU A 188 -23.66 2.76 6.38
C LEU A 188 -24.42 1.84 5.43
N VAL A 189 -23.80 1.56 4.28
CA VAL A 189 -24.33 0.65 3.26
C VAL A 189 -23.72 -0.73 3.47
N THR A 190 -24.55 -1.76 3.61
CA THR A 190 -24.11 -3.17 3.80
C THR A 190 -24.53 -4.08 2.65
N ASP A 191 -25.39 -3.60 1.75
CA ASP A 191 -25.94 -4.38 0.64
C ASP A 191 -25.01 -4.27 -0.58
N HIS A 192 -24.02 -5.16 -0.61
CA HIS A 192 -23.09 -5.34 -1.72
C HIS A 192 -23.39 -6.65 -2.46
N GLU A 193 -23.00 -6.75 -3.74
CA GLU A 193 -23.29 -7.91 -4.59
C GLU A 193 -22.87 -9.25 -3.95
N ASP A 194 -21.76 -9.25 -3.21
CA ASP A 194 -21.18 -10.44 -2.57
C ASP A 194 -21.85 -10.87 -1.25
N LYS A 195 -22.73 -10.01 -0.69
CA LYS A 195 -23.39 -10.20 0.62
C LYS A 195 -22.42 -10.62 1.72
N THR A 196 -21.21 -10.06 1.72
CA THR A 196 -20.14 -10.40 2.67
C THR A 196 -20.57 -10.14 4.10
N TYR A 197 -21.27 -9.01 4.33
CA TYR A 197 -21.81 -8.69 5.65
C TYR A 197 -22.73 -9.78 6.20
N ASP A 198 -23.68 -10.30 5.41
CA ASP A 198 -24.61 -11.34 5.85
C ASP A 198 -23.88 -12.61 6.31
N LYS A 199 -22.74 -12.92 5.70
CA LYS A 199 -21.91 -14.09 6.04
C LYS A 199 -21.18 -13.90 7.38
N ILE A 200 -20.84 -12.67 7.75
CA ILE A 200 -19.97 -12.39 8.90
C ILE A 200 -20.64 -11.62 10.04
N ALA A 201 -21.88 -11.15 9.86
CA ALA A 201 -22.59 -10.30 10.81
C ALA A 201 -22.56 -10.86 12.25
N ASP A 202 -22.69 -12.17 12.38
CA ASP A 202 -22.72 -12.87 13.68
C ASP A 202 -21.37 -13.48 14.08
N MET A 203 -20.31 -13.28 13.28
CA MET A 203 -18.95 -13.63 13.64
C MET A 203 -18.35 -12.57 14.58
N TYR A 204 -17.37 -12.99 15.39
CA TYR A 204 -16.85 -12.19 16.49
C TYR A 204 -15.47 -11.61 16.20
N LEU A 205 -15.32 -10.33 16.57
CA LEU A 205 -14.05 -9.69 16.81
C LEU A 205 -13.55 -10.13 18.21
N ILE A 206 -12.28 -10.54 18.29
CA ILE A 206 -11.61 -10.98 19.52
C ILE A 206 -10.68 -9.89 19.98
N ILE A 207 -10.94 -9.34 21.17
CA ILE A 207 -10.26 -8.13 21.61
C ILE A 207 -9.98 -8.18 23.12
N ASN A 208 -8.78 -7.76 23.54
CA ASN A 208 -8.41 -7.67 24.96
C ASN A 208 -8.84 -6.31 25.58
N ARG A 209 -9.03 -6.25 26.90
CA ARG A 209 -9.44 -5.00 27.60
C ARG A 209 -8.45 -3.84 27.48
N SER A 210 -7.20 -4.14 27.15
CA SER A 210 -6.15 -3.15 26.92
C SER A 210 -6.05 -2.71 25.47
N TRP A 211 -7.01 -3.08 24.62
CA TRP A 211 -6.95 -2.77 23.20
C TRP A 211 -7.02 -1.27 22.96
N VAL A 212 -6.15 -0.86 22.05
CA VAL A 212 -6.07 0.48 21.50
C VAL A 212 -5.87 0.28 20.01
N PRO A 213 -6.65 0.96 19.14
CA PRO A 213 -6.48 0.85 17.70
C PRO A 213 -5.03 1.21 17.34
N LYS A 214 -4.39 0.31 16.59
CA LYS A 214 -3.05 0.51 16.04
C LYS A 214 -3.13 0.37 14.54
N PHE A 215 -2.95 1.48 13.85
CA PHE A 215 -2.96 1.49 12.40
C PHE A 215 -1.56 1.32 11.83
N MET A 216 -1.48 0.57 10.73
CA MET A 216 -0.34 0.54 9.82
C MET A 216 -0.78 1.15 8.48
N PRO A 217 -0.84 2.50 8.38
CA PRO A 217 -1.30 3.14 7.16
C PRO A 217 -0.46 2.73 5.95
N GLN A 218 -1.14 2.34 4.89
CA GLN A 218 -0.59 2.25 3.54
C GLN A 218 -1.17 3.42 2.75
N VAL A 219 -0.32 4.06 1.95
CA VAL A 219 -0.67 5.25 1.19
C VAL A 219 -0.57 4.90 -0.27
N THR A 220 -1.67 5.05 -1.00
CA THR A 220 -1.64 5.01 -2.46
C THR A 220 -1.64 6.45 -2.97
N ILE A 221 -0.57 6.84 -3.66
CA ILE A 221 -0.47 8.14 -4.33
C ILE A 221 -0.69 7.93 -5.83
N GLN A 222 -1.70 8.62 -6.34
CA GLN A 222 -1.99 8.69 -7.76
C GLN A 222 -1.43 10.01 -8.30
N HIS A 223 -0.72 9.97 -9.43
CA HIS A 223 -0.08 11.15 -10.00
C HIS A 223 0.14 10.99 -11.51
N SER A 224 0.54 12.07 -12.19
CA SER A 224 0.93 11.98 -13.59
C SER A 224 2.35 11.42 -13.73
N LEU A 225 2.66 10.70 -14.81
CA LEU A 225 3.97 10.04 -14.91
C LEU A 225 5.14 11.04 -14.86
N LYS A 226 4.98 12.23 -15.46
CA LYS A 226 5.97 13.33 -15.42
C LYS A 226 6.34 13.77 -13.99
N ASP A 227 5.43 13.57 -13.03
CA ASP A 227 5.61 14.01 -11.63
C ASP A 227 6.25 12.95 -10.75
N THR A 228 6.49 11.73 -11.26
CA THR A 228 7.05 10.62 -10.48
C THR A 228 8.41 10.96 -9.89
N ILE A 229 9.31 11.53 -10.72
CA ILE A 229 10.66 11.90 -10.27
C ILE A 229 10.58 13.01 -9.20
N PRO A 230 9.91 14.17 -9.44
CA PRO A 230 9.76 15.21 -8.43
C PRO A 230 9.13 14.71 -7.13
N LEU A 231 8.06 13.91 -7.21
CA LEU A 231 7.37 13.37 -6.05
C LEU A 231 8.30 12.54 -5.17
N LEU A 232 8.95 11.52 -5.73
CA LEU A 232 9.79 10.61 -4.95
C LEU A 232 11.08 11.28 -4.47
N MET A 233 11.67 12.18 -5.27
CA MET A 233 12.82 12.97 -4.83
C MET A 233 12.47 13.92 -3.69
N SER A 234 11.26 14.47 -3.66
CA SER A 234 10.83 15.36 -2.57
C SER A 234 10.57 14.63 -1.27
N LEU A 235 10.06 13.41 -1.35
CA LEU A 235 9.74 12.61 -0.16
C LEU A 235 11.00 11.99 0.47
N PHE A 236 11.95 11.53 -0.34
CA PHE A 236 13.05 10.67 0.14
C PHE A 236 14.45 11.21 -0.14
N GLY A 237 14.54 12.20 -1.03
CA GLY A 237 15.78 12.91 -1.27
C GLY A 237 16.20 13.73 -0.06
N SER A 238 17.48 13.72 0.28
CA SER A 238 18.00 14.53 1.39
C SER A 238 18.96 15.60 0.89
N LEU A 239 19.00 16.72 1.60
CA LEU A 239 20.01 17.77 1.45
C LEU A 239 21.29 17.47 2.25
N SER A 240 21.32 16.39 3.05
CA SER A 240 22.49 15.94 3.80
C SER A 240 23.65 15.53 2.88
N GLU A 241 24.90 15.80 3.26
CA GLU A 241 26.08 15.39 2.47
C GLU A 241 26.17 13.88 2.19
N GLN A 242 25.61 13.05 3.08
CA GLN A 242 25.61 11.60 2.94
C GLN A 242 24.23 11.11 2.48
N PRO A 243 24.09 10.53 1.27
CA PRO A 243 22.81 10.06 0.79
C PRO A 243 22.33 8.85 1.57
N THR A 244 21.02 8.80 1.84
CA THR A 244 20.39 7.63 2.50
C THR A 244 20.42 6.41 1.58
N LYS A 245 20.09 5.21 2.12
CA LYS A 245 19.98 4.00 1.27
C LYS A 245 18.93 4.15 0.18
N ILE A 246 17.80 4.76 0.51
CA ILE A 246 16.71 5.00 -0.44
C ILE A 246 17.07 6.09 -1.45
N GLU A 247 17.74 7.17 -1.04
CA GLU A 247 18.24 8.21 -1.95
C GLU A 247 19.23 7.62 -2.96
N ASN A 248 20.12 6.71 -2.53
CA ASN A 248 21.01 6.00 -3.45
C ASN A 248 20.25 5.18 -4.51
N LYS A 249 19.12 4.55 -4.16
CA LYS A 249 18.27 3.82 -5.12
C LYS A 249 17.59 4.78 -6.09
N LEU A 250 17.10 5.93 -5.61
CA LEU A 250 16.50 6.95 -6.47
C LEU A 250 17.52 7.50 -7.47
N ILE A 251 18.74 7.82 -7.02
CA ILE A 251 19.83 8.28 -7.90
C ILE A 251 20.17 7.23 -8.97
N GLN A 252 20.20 5.95 -8.60
CA GLN A 252 20.42 4.86 -9.55
C GLN A 252 19.28 4.74 -10.56
N ALA A 253 18.09 5.25 -10.27
CA ALA A 253 16.95 5.18 -11.17
C ALA A 253 16.83 6.36 -12.15
N LEU A 254 17.55 7.47 -11.93
CA LEU A 254 17.41 8.70 -12.74
C LEU A 254 17.86 8.50 -14.20
N PRO A 255 17.03 8.87 -15.19
CA PRO A 255 17.45 8.98 -16.59
C PRO A 255 18.54 10.04 -16.77
N PHE A 256 19.47 9.82 -17.71
CA PHE A 256 20.46 10.82 -18.14
C PHE A 256 21.30 11.48 -17.03
N ILE A 257 21.53 10.81 -15.89
CA ILE A 257 22.29 11.44 -14.79
C ILE A 257 23.74 11.82 -15.19
N ASN A 258 24.27 11.22 -16.25
CA ASN A 258 25.59 11.55 -16.79
C ASN A 258 25.61 12.89 -17.57
N ASP A 259 24.45 13.42 -17.97
CA ASP A 259 24.31 14.62 -18.80
C ASP A 259 23.50 15.69 -18.07
N SER A 260 24.23 16.55 -17.35
CA SER A 260 23.63 17.65 -16.59
C SER A 260 22.91 18.69 -17.46
N SER A 261 23.17 18.74 -18.77
CA SER A 261 22.46 19.65 -19.66
C SER A 261 21.03 19.18 -19.91
N LYS A 262 20.83 17.87 -20.10
CA LYS A 262 19.51 17.25 -20.30
C LYS A 262 18.63 17.31 -19.06
N LEU A 263 19.22 17.22 -17.86
CA LEU A 263 18.49 17.35 -16.59
C LEU A 263 17.83 18.73 -16.41
N MET A 264 18.32 19.74 -17.14
CA MET A 264 17.86 21.12 -17.07
C MET A 264 16.87 21.48 -18.19
N GLU A 265 16.59 20.54 -19.11
CA GLU A 265 15.60 20.74 -20.16
C GLU A 265 14.18 20.55 -19.61
N SER A 266 13.23 21.34 -20.11
CA SER A 266 11.81 21.17 -19.77
C SER A 266 11.26 19.80 -20.19
N SER A 267 11.94 19.12 -21.12
CA SER A 267 11.64 17.77 -21.62
C SER A 267 12.02 16.66 -20.62
N TYR A 268 12.82 16.96 -19.58
CA TYR A 268 13.30 15.96 -18.65
C TYR A 268 12.16 15.35 -17.83
N LEU A 269 11.23 16.18 -17.34
CA LEU A 269 10.04 15.74 -16.62
C LEU A 269 8.94 15.38 -17.63
N SER A 270 9.21 14.32 -18.39
CA SER A 270 8.29 13.71 -19.34
C SER A 270 7.73 12.39 -18.79
N GLU A 271 6.58 11.97 -19.29
CA GLU A 271 5.95 10.71 -18.90
C GLU A 271 6.85 9.50 -19.19
N GLU A 272 7.60 9.55 -20.30
CA GLU A 272 8.59 8.55 -20.70
C GLU A 272 9.68 8.42 -19.63
N ASN A 273 10.26 9.55 -19.21
CA ASN A 273 11.29 9.54 -18.18
C ASN A 273 10.73 9.15 -16.81
N GLY A 274 9.50 9.54 -16.49
CA GLY A 274 8.78 9.10 -15.30
C GLY A 274 8.58 7.58 -15.26
N LEU A 275 8.15 6.98 -16.38
CA LEU A 275 7.98 5.53 -16.50
C LEU A 275 9.32 4.78 -16.45
N LEU A 276 10.33 5.27 -17.17
CA LEU A 276 11.69 4.73 -17.12
C LEU A 276 12.23 4.75 -15.69
N PHE A 277 12.06 5.87 -15.00
CA PHE A 277 12.46 6.03 -13.61
C PHE A 277 11.74 5.05 -12.70
N LEU A 278 10.41 4.91 -12.81
CA LEU A 278 9.64 3.99 -11.97
C LEU A 278 10.06 2.54 -12.19
N HIS A 279 10.16 2.09 -13.44
CA HIS A 279 10.62 0.73 -13.77
C HIS A 279 12.04 0.47 -13.24
N THR A 280 12.95 1.45 -13.44
CA THR A 280 14.34 1.35 -12.99
C THR A 280 14.45 1.36 -11.47
N LEU A 281 13.62 2.14 -10.78
CA LEU A 281 13.52 2.16 -9.33
C LEU A 281 12.98 0.85 -8.78
N THR A 282 11.96 0.28 -9.42
CA THR A 282 11.48 -1.07 -9.09
C THR A 282 12.64 -2.05 -9.23
N CYS A 283 13.32 -2.09 -10.38
CA CYS A 283 14.51 -2.91 -10.61
C CYS A 283 15.60 -2.73 -9.52
N ALA A 284 15.96 -1.50 -9.19
CA ALA A 284 16.97 -1.20 -8.16
C ALA A 284 16.49 -1.55 -6.73
N SER A 285 15.18 -1.50 -6.50
CA SER A 285 14.57 -1.89 -5.23
C SER A 285 14.51 -3.39 -5.06
N ILE A 286 14.32 -4.10 -6.18
CA ILE A 286 14.21 -5.55 -6.27
C ILE A 286 15.57 -6.22 -6.54
N GLN A 287 16.66 -5.70 -5.97
CA GLN A 287 17.96 -6.37 -6.07
C GLN A 287 18.26 -7.21 -4.83
N SER A 288 18.69 -8.46 -5.00
CA SER A 288 19.13 -9.28 -3.87
C SER A 288 20.46 -8.79 -3.28
N SER A 289 20.57 -8.82 -1.95
CA SER A 289 21.84 -8.51 -1.28
C SER A 289 22.76 -9.74 -1.28
N LYS A 290 23.74 -9.71 -2.19
CA LYS A 290 24.99 -10.50 -2.25
C LYS A 290 25.01 -11.88 -1.58
N SER A 291 24.83 -12.95 -2.36
CA SER A 291 25.91 -13.87 -2.81
C SER A 291 25.28 -15.13 -3.40
N ASP A 292 25.87 -15.71 -4.47
CA ASP A 292 25.51 -17.07 -4.94
C ASP A 292 25.97 -18.17 -3.96
N SER A 293 26.38 -17.77 -2.75
CA SER A 293 26.78 -18.72 -1.73
C SER A 293 25.55 -19.37 -1.12
N GLN A 294 25.71 -20.63 -0.73
CA GLN A 294 24.73 -21.35 0.08
C GLN A 294 24.31 -20.56 1.34
N GLN A 295 25.21 -19.76 1.92
CA GLN A 295 24.88 -18.90 3.06
C GLN A 295 23.96 -17.73 2.69
N GLY A 296 24.13 -17.13 1.51
CA GLY A 296 23.22 -16.10 1.01
C GLY A 296 21.80 -16.63 0.84
N LEU A 297 21.69 -17.86 0.35
CA LEU A 297 20.42 -18.58 0.23
C LEU A 297 19.79 -18.89 1.60
N ILE A 298 20.57 -19.38 2.56
CA ILE A 298 20.12 -19.61 3.95
C ILE A 298 19.51 -18.34 4.54
N ASN A 299 20.23 -17.23 4.44
CA ASN A 299 19.82 -15.96 5.00
C ASN A 299 18.50 -15.48 4.37
N SER A 300 18.36 -15.69 3.06
CA SER A 300 17.16 -15.38 2.29
C SER A 300 15.94 -16.16 2.80
N LEU A 301 16.06 -17.46 3.05
CA LEU A 301 14.95 -18.27 3.59
C LEU A 301 14.59 -17.88 5.03
N HIS A 302 15.59 -17.60 5.86
CA HIS A 302 15.34 -17.10 7.22
C HIS A 302 14.63 -15.76 7.23
N GLU A 303 14.93 -14.88 6.27
CA GLU A 303 14.24 -13.61 6.12
C GLU A 303 12.77 -13.81 5.79
N ILE A 304 12.43 -14.67 4.82
CA ILE A 304 11.03 -14.99 4.49
C ILE A 304 10.31 -15.63 5.66
N LYS A 305 10.93 -16.62 6.32
CA LYS A 305 10.37 -17.25 7.51
C LYS A 305 10.07 -16.20 8.59
N ARG A 306 11.02 -15.32 8.88
CA ARG A 306 10.85 -14.26 9.88
C ARG A 306 9.72 -13.32 9.48
N ASN A 307 9.66 -12.90 8.21
CA ASN A 307 8.61 -12.02 7.71
C ASN A 307 7.23 -12.68 7.85
N PHE A 308 7.11 -13.97 7.54
CA PHE A 308 5.89 -14.74 7.77
C PHE A 308 5.51 -14.84 9.25
N GLU A 309 6.46 -15.16 10.12
CA GLU A 309 6.21 -15.31 11.56
C GLU A 309 5.78 -13.99 12.23
N HIS A 310 6.30 -12.85 11.76
CA HIS A 310 6.06 -11.54 12.38
C HIS A 310 4.93 -10.75 11.73
N TYR A 311 4.81 -10.83 10.40
CA TYR A 311 3.94 -9.98 9.60
C TYR A 311 2.92 -10.77 8.79
N ARG A 312 3.01 -12.10 8.74
CA ARG A 312 2.17 -12.97 7.89
C ARG A 312 2.22 -12.60 6.41
N GLN A 313 3.32 -11.99 5.98
CA GLN A 313 3.55 -11.59 4.59
C GLN A 313 4.86 -12.18 4.11
N VAL A 314 4.83 -12.77 2.91
CA VAL A 314 6.02 -13.34 2.25
C VAL A 314 6.22 -12.85 0.82
N ASP A 315 5.25 -12.11 0.30
CA ASP A 315 5.26 -11.60 -1.06
C ASP A 315 6.34 -10.52 -1.28
N ALA A 316 6.43 -10.07 -2.52
CA ALA A 316 7.39 -9.04 -2.90
C ALA A 316 7.09 -7.65 -2.29
N LYS A 317 5.88 -7.42 -1.74
CA LYS A 317 5.48 -6.13 -1.15
C LYS A 317 6.25 -5.81 0.12
N VAL A 318 6.66 -6.84 0.87
CA VAL A 318 7.48 -6.65 2.09
C VAL A 318 8.82 -5.98 1.80
N ASN A 319 9.38 -6.21 0.61
CA ASN A 319 10.72 -5.77 0.22
C ASN A 319 10.74 -4.47 -0.59
N ALA A 320 9.59 -4.05 -1.11
CA ALA A 320 9.48 -2.91 -2.00
C ALA A 320 8.86 -1.71 -1.29
N SER A 321 9.64 -0.62 -1.17
CA SER A 321 9.14 0.65 -0.64
C SER A 321 8.18 1.37 -1.59
N PHE A 322 8.22 1.02 -2.89
CA PHE A 322 7.42 1.62 -3.95
C PHE A 322 6.91 0.55 -4.88
N LEU A 323 5.60 0.54 -5.10
CA LEU A 323 4.94 -0.39 -5.99
C LEU A 323 4.09 0.35 -6.99
N SER A 324 4.29 0.04 -8.27
CA SER A 324 3.33 0.48 -9.26
C SER A 324 2.12 -0.43 -9.19
N ARG A 325 0.94 0.16 -8.99
CA ARG A 325 -0.33 -0.59 -9.06
C ARG A 325 -0.82 -0.81 -10.49
N ARG A 326 -0.23 -0.11 -11.48
CA ARG A 326 -0.53 -0.29 -12.91
C ARG A 326 0.60 -1.08 -13.59
N PRO A 327 0.29 -1.97 -14.53
CA PRO A 327 1.31 -2.58 -15.38
C PRO A 327 2.12 -1.54 -16.15
N PHE A 328 3.44 -1.70 -16.18
CA PHE A 328 4.35 -0.83 -16.94
C PHE A 328 4.05 -0.89 -18.45
N SER A 329 3.74 -2.08 -18.94
CA SER A 329 3.25 -2.33 -20.31
C SER A 329 2.01 -1.51 -20.67
N SER A 330 1.01 -1.45 -19.78
CA SER A 330 -0.20 -0.63 -19.97
C SER A 330 0.14 0.86 -19.99
N MET A 331 0.93 1.35 -19.02
CA MET A 331 1.35 2.75 -18.98
C MET A 331 2.12 3.16 -20.25
N TRP A 332 2.97 2.26 -20.77
CA TRP A 332 3.72 2.50 -22.00
C TRP A 332 2.83 2.55 -23.24
N ALA A 333 1.84 1.66 -23.33
CA ALA A 333 0.86 1.67 -24.41
C ALA A 333 0.12 3.01 -24.48
N ASP A 334 -0.35 3.50 -23.33
CA ASP A 334 -1.03 4.81 -23.21
C ASP A 334 -0.13 5.96 -23.71
N ILE A 335 1.14 5.97 -23.29
CA ILE A 335 2.12 6.99 -23.72
C ILE A 335 2.32 6.94 -25.24
N LYS A 336 2.52 5.75 -25.82
CA LYS A 336 2.73 5.59 -27.26
C LYS A 336 1.54 6.06 -28.07
N GLU A 337 0.33 5.74 -27.63
CA GLU A 337 -0.91 6.19 -28.27
C GLU A 337 -1.05 7.71 -28.19
N LYS A 338 -0.91 8.28 -27.00
CA LYS A 338 -1.05 9.73 -26.74
C LYS A 338 -0.04 10.57 -27.51
N LYS A 339 1.22 10.11 -27.61
CA LYS A 339 2.34 10.89 -28.16
C LYS A 339 2.81 10.45 -29.54
N GLN A 340 2.22 9.40 -30.11
CA GLN A 340 2.61 8.83 -31.41
C GLN A 340 4.09 8.45 -31.48
N ILE A 341 4.62 7.87 -30.40
CA ILE A 341 6.04 7.48 -30.32
C ILE A 341 6.28 6.20 -31.13
N HIS A 342 7.24 6.26 -32.05
CA HIS A 342 7.65 5.10 -32.86
C HIS A 342 8.79 4.27 -32.24
N SER A 343 9.46 4.78 -31.21
CA SER A 343 10.50 4.04 -30.48
C SER A 343 9.89 2.91 -29.63
N THR A 344 10.72 1.92 -29.30
CA THR A 344 10.42 0.91 -28.27
C THR A 344 10.81 1.42 -26.89
N PHE A 345 10.20 0.87 -25.84
CA PHE A 345 10.61 1.10 -24.46
C PHE A 345 12.05 0.65 -24.25
N GLN A 346 12.42 -0.52 -24.79
CA GLN A 346 13.79 -1.04 -24.70
C GLN A 346 14.83 -0.06 -25.26
N HIS A 347 14.54 0.57 -26.41
CA HIS A 347 15.47 1.54 -27.00
C HIS A 347 15.69 2.73 -26.08
N LEU A 348 14.60 3.31 -25.56
CA LEU A 348 14.69 4.42 -24.61
C LEU A 348 15.38 4.00 -23.31
N TYR A 349 15.12 2.79 -22.82
CA TYR A 349 15.76 2.27 -21.62
C TYR A 349 17.28 2.18 -21.79
N ASN A 350 17.74 1.63 -22.91
CA ASN A 350 19.16 1.52 -23.21
C ASN A 350 19.82 2.90 -23.31
N GLU A 351 19.25 3.81 -24.10
CA GLU A 351 19.78 5.16 -24.29
C GLU A 351 19.86 5.94 -22.96
N ARG A 352 18.77 5.94 -22.18
CA ARG A 352 18.60 6.90 -21.08
C ARG A 352 19.03 6.35 -19.72
N ILE A 353 18.92 5.04 -19.51
CA ILE A 353 19.26 4.37 -18.25
C ILE A 353 20.59 3.63 -18.38
N ILE A 354 20.74 2.70 -19.32
CA ILE A 354 21.98 1.89 -19.40
C ILE A 354 23.17 2.76 -19.82
N GLU A 355 23.03 3.57 -20.87
CA GLU A 355 24.10 4.44 -21.37
C GLU A 355 24.09 5.79 -20.63
N GLY A 356 22.89 6.32 -20.37
CA GLY A 356 22.69 7.61 -19.72
C GLY A 356 22.89 7.64 -18.20
N ASN A 357 22.92 6.50 -17.50
CA ASN A 357 23.13 6.43 -16.05
C ASN A 357 24.31 5.52 -15.65
N TYR A 358 25.45 6.16 -15.35
CA TYR A 358 26.66 5.45 -14.92
C TYR A 358 26.44 4.62 -13.65
N PHE A 359 25.65 5.09 -12.70
CA PHE A 359 25.40 4.37 -11.46
C PHE A 359 24.58 3.11 -11.70
N PHE A 360 23.53 3.17 -12.52
CA PHE A 360 22.73 2.00 -12.84
C PHE A 360 23.58 0.97 -13.59
N ASN A 361 24.29 1.39 -14.64
CA ASN A 361 25.08 0.49 -15.46
C ASN A 361 26.22 -0.20 -14.69
N ASN A 362 26.85 0.50 -13.74
CA ASN A 362 28.02 -0.07 -13.03
C ASN A 362 27.66 -0.70 -11.67
N LYS A 363 26.55 -0.29 -11.04
CA LYS A 363 26.16 -0.80 -9.71
C LYS A 363 24.98 -1.76 -9.80
N VAL A 364 23.99 -1.46 -10.63
CA VAL A 364 22.76 -2.24 -10.73
C VAL A 364 22.93 -3.39 -11.71
N VAL A 365 23.19 -3.10 -12.99
CA VAL A 365 23.23 -4.12 -14.06
C VAL A 365 24.12 -5.33 -13.72
N PRO A 366 25.37 -5.18 -13.24
CA PRO A 366 26.26 -6.32 -13.00
C PRO A 366 25.84 -7.16 -11.78
N ASN A 367 25.02 -6.58 -10.91
CA ASN A 367 24.56 -7.21 -9.67
C ASN A 367 23.06 -7.51 -9.70
N PHE A 368 22.39 -7.28 -10.84
CA PHE A 368 20.96 -7.43 -10.93
C PHE A 368 20.61 -8.92 -10.83
N LYS A 369 20.07 -9.28 -9.68
CA LYS A 369 19.58 -10.61 -9.34
C LYS A 369 18.16 -10.48 -8.84
N PHE A 370 17.35 -11.47 -9.20
CA PHE A 370 15.97 -11.59 -8.77
C PHE A 370 15.82 -11.50 -7.24
N VAL A 371 14.77 -10.85 -6.74
CA VAL A 371 14.51 -10.72 -5.29
C VAL A 371 14.05 -12.02 -4.71
N ASN A 372 14.50 -12.26 -3.49
CA ASN A 372 13.91 -13.27 -2.65
C ASN A 372 12.59 -12.79 -2.01
N TYR A 373 11.48 -13.29 -2.51
CA TYR A 373 10.15 -13.28 -1.89
C TYR A 373 9.58 -14.70 -1.99
N ALA A 374 8.33 -14.92 -1.64
CA ALA A 374 7.69 -16.21 -1.80
C ALA A 374 6.24 -16.09 -2.25
N GLU A 375 5.70 -17.23 -2.67
CA GLU A 375 4.29 -17.44 -2.98
C GLU A 375 3.67 -18.41 -1.97
N GLU A 376 2.39 -18.19 -1.67
CA GLU A 376 1.58 -19.00 -0.77
C GLU A 376 0.63 -19.89 -1.58
N PHE A 377 0.63 -21.18 -1.28
CA PHE A 377 -0.23 -22.14 -1.94
C PHE A 377 -1.33 -22.60 -0.99
N TYR A 378 -2.58 -22.42 -1.41
CA TYR A 378 -3.76 -22.76 -0.63
C TYR A 378 -4.44 -24.06 -1.11
N LEU A 379 -5.28 -24.62 -0.25
CA LEU A 379 -6.18 -25.71 -0.61
C LEU A 379 -7.24 -25.19 -1.62
N THR A 380 -7.83 -26.08 -2.41
CA THR A 380 -8.82 -25.70 -3.45
C THR A 380 -10.06 -25.02 -2.89
N ASP A 381 -10.44 -25.34 -1.65
CA ASP A 381 -11.55 -24.71 -0.93
C ASP A 381 -11.12 -23.46 -0.14
N LEU A 382 -9.84 -23.09 -0.26
CA LEU A 382 -9.21 -21.96 0.42
C LEU A 382 -9.29 -22.05 1.96
N SER A 383 -9.60 -23.23 2.53
CA SER A 383 -9.75 -23.38 4.00
C SER A 383 -8.44 -23.26 4.78
N GLY A 384 -7.30 -23.25 4.08
CA GLY A 384 -5.98 -23.10 4.66
C GLY A 384 -4.87 -23.28 3.63
N ARG A 385 -3.64 -23.18 4.10
CA ARG A 385 -2.43 -23.41 3.29
C ARG A 385 -2.22 -24.90 3.04
N ARG A 386 -1.73 -25.23 1.85
CA ARG A 386 -1.40 -26.60 1.45
C ARG A 386 -0.04 -26.99 2.02
N ASP A 387 0.07 -28.12 2.72
CA ASP A 387 1.38 -28.66 3.13
C ASP A 387 2.17 -29.13 1.88
N LEU A 388 3.33 -28.54 1.65
CA LEU A 388 4.24 -28.83 0.54
C LEU A 388 5.50 -29.59 0.99
N SER A 389 5.51 -30.16 2.19
CA SER A 389 6.64 -30.90 2.75
C SER A 389 7.13 -32.05 1.86
N TYR A 390 6.23 -32.64 1.05
CA TYR A 390 6.54 -33.68 0.07
C TYR A 390 7.59 -33.24 -0.97
N LEU A 391 7.72 -31.93 -1.24
CA LEU A 391 8.70 -31.40 -2.18
C LEU A 391 10.14 -31.72 -1.77
N LYS A 392 10.41 -31.93 -0.47
CA LYS A 392 11.74 -32.33 0.01
C LYS A 392 12.15 -33.70 -0.49
N ASP A 393 11.19 -34.62 -0.56
CA ASP A 393 11.43 -35.98 -1.03
C ASP A 393 11.49 -36.02 -2.56
N VAL A 394 10.59 -35.29 -3.24
CA VAL A 394 10.58 -35.17 -4.71
C VAL A 394 11.86 -34.53 -5.23
N LEU A 395 12.35 -33.49 -4.55
CA LEU A 395 13.54 -32.73 -4.96
C LEU A 395 14.79 -33.13 -4.18
N ARG A 396 14.79 -34.31 -3.54
CA ARG A 396 15.85 -34.75 -2.60
C ARG A 396 17.25 -34.66 -3.19
N GLU A 397 17.42 -35.14 -4.42
CA GLU A 397 18.72 -35.11 -5.11
C GLU A 397 19.20 -33.68 -5.35
N LYS A 398 18.28 -32.75 -5.65
CA LYS A 398 18.60 -31.34 -5.83
C LYS A 398 18.83 -30.63 -4.48
N LEU A 399 18.23 -31.11 -3.40
CA LEU A 399 18.23 -30.49 -2.07
C LEU A 399 19.19 -31.14 -1.07
N GLU A 400 20.08 -32.05 -1.49
CA GLU A 400 20.92 -32.83 -0.58
C GLU A 400 21.77 -31.95 0.37
N ASN A 401 22.18 -30.76 -0.09
CA ASN A 401 22.93 -29.78 0.69
C ASN A 401 22.07 -28.60 1.18
N PHE A 402 20.75 -28.70 1.07
CA PHE A 402 19.86 -27.58 1.37
C PHE A 402 19.56 -27.47 2.87
N PRO A 403 19.53 -26.25 3.43
CA PRO A 403 19.23 -26.04 4.84
C PRO A 403 17.85 -26.59 5.18
N THR A 404 17.78 -27.54 6.11
CA THR A 404 16.53 -28.26 6.35
C THR A 404 15.54 -27.47 7.19
N GLU A 405 15.97 -26.64 8.14
CA GLU A 405 15.06 -26.00 9.10
C GLU A 405 14.16 -24.92 8.46
N PRO A 406 14.68 -23.80 7.89
CA PRO A 406 13.82 -22.75 7.34
C PRO A 406 13.05 -23.25 6.12
N LEU A 407 13.64 -24.12 5.30
CA LEU A 407 12.94 -24.77 4.19
C LEU A 407 11.77 -25.61 4.69
N SER A 408 11.98 -26.40 5.76
CA SER A 408 10.92 -27.23 6.31
C SER A 408 9.78 -26.40 6.84
N PHE A 409 10.08 -25.33 7.55
CA PHE A 409 9.06 -24.43 8.03
C PHE A 409 8.23 -23.86 6.86
N LEU A 410 8.88 -23.31 5.84
CA LEU A 410 8.18 -22.67 4.71
C LEU A 410 7.32 -23.67 3.94
N LEU A 411 7.87 -24.84 3.58
CA LEU A 411 7.11 -25.86 2.84
C LEU A 411 5.94 -26.43 3.65
N ASN A 412 6.12 -26.67 4.94
CA ASN A 412 5.04 -27.16 5.81
C ASN A 412 3.90 -26.12 5.93
N ASN A 413 4.18 -24.84 5.67
CA ASN A 413 3.20 -23.77 5.63
C ASN A 413 2.74 -23.43 4.20
N GLY A 414 3.08 -24.25 3.20
CA GLY A 414 2.65 -23.99 1.82
C GLY A 414 3.33 -22.82 1.15
N ILE A 415 4.55 -22.49 1.54
CA ILE A 415 5.28 -21.31 1.06
C ILE A 415 6.47 -21.76 0.21
N ILE A 416 6.56 -21.25 -1.02
CA ILE A 416 7.72 -21.48 -1.90
C ILE A 416 8.44 -20.15 -2.14
N ALA A 417 9.64 -20.03 -1.58
CA ALA A 417 10.50 -18.88 -1.79
C ALA A 417 11.16 -18.90 -3.18
N THR A 418 11.27 -17.75 -3.83
CA THR A 418 11.95 -17.59 -5.13
C THR A 418 13.44 -17.89 -5.01
N ALA A 419 14.04 -17.73 -3.83
CA ALA A 419 15.36 -18.26 -3.50
C ALA A 419 15.49 -19.78 -3.74
N LEU A 420 14.50 -20.57 -3.33
CA LEU A 420 14.48 -22.01 -3.57
C LEU A 420 14.37 -22.29 -5.06
N ILE A 421 13.49 -21.58 -5.77
CA ILE A 421 13.30 -21.74 -7.22
C ILE A 421 14.59 -21.37 -7.97
N GLN A 422 15.24 -20.27 -7.61
CA GLN A 422 16.52 -19.82 -8.20
C GLN A 422 17.63 -20.84 -7.98
N TYR A 423 17.65 -21.51 -6.83
CA TYR A 423 18.60 -22.58 -6.56
C TYR A 423 18.34 -23.82 -7.44
N LEU A 424 17.07 -24.15 -7.67
CA LEU A 424 16.66 -25.34 -8.41
C LEU A 424 16.70 -25.17 -9.94
N TRP A 425 16.44 -23.94 -10.43
CA TRP A 425 16.35 -23.57 -11.85
C TRP A 425 16.98 -22.18 -12.09
N PRO A 426 18.30 -22.02 -11.90
CA PRO A 426 18.98 -20.74 -12.09
C PRO A 426 18.84 -20.19 -13.51
N GLU A 427 18.68 -21.05 -14.50
CA GLU A 427 18.47 -20.71 -15.91
C GLU A 427 17.19 -19.91 -16.16
N VAL A 428 16.15 -20.11 -15.33
CA VAL A 428 14.90 -19.35 -15.45
C VAL A 428 15.14 -17.86 -15.23
N PHE A 429 16.07 -17.53 -14.34
CA PHE A 429 16.42 -16.15 -13.97
C PHE A 429 17.53 -15.55 -14.84
N ALA A 430 18.05 -16.29 -15.82
CA ALA A 430 19.05 -15.77 -16.73
C ALA A 430 18.47 -14.62 -17.57
N ASP A 431 19.22 -13.53 -17.69
CA ASP A 431 18.81 -12.35 -18.46
C ASP A 431 17.49 -11.69 -18.00
N TYR A 432 17.11 -11.90 -16.73
CA TYR A 432 15.83 -11.41 -16.19
C TYR A 432 15.64 -9.90 -16.39
N LEU A 433 16.70 -9.08 -16.26
CA LEU A 433 16.61 -7.63 -16.48
C LEU A 433 16.17 -7.29 -17.91
N ASN A 434 16.79 -7.91 -18.91
CA ASN A 434 16.44 -7.67 -20.30
C ASN A 434 15.01 -8.14 -20.58
N HIS A 435 14.62 -9.26 -19.96
CA HIS A 435 13.27 -9.77 -20.06
C HIS A 435 12.22 -8.82 -19.46
N THR A 436 12.48 -8.22 -18.29
CA THR A 436 11.56 -7.22 -17.70
C THR A 436 11.43 -5.99 -18.60
N ILE A 437 12.53 -5.51 -19.19
CA ILE A 437 12.53 -4.38 -20.12
C ILE A 437 11.74 -4.71 -21.40
N LEU A 438 12.01 -5.87 -22.02
CA LEU A 438 11.36 -6.28 -23.28
C LEU A 438 9.86 -6.52 -23.12
N SER A 439 9.45 -7.06 -21.97
CA SER A 439 8.06 -7.40 -21.69
C SER A 439 7.13 -6.19 -21.62
N ILE A 440 7.66 -4.96 -21.51
CA ILE A 440 6.87 -3.72 -21.54
C ILE A 440 6.35 -3.42 -22.95
N ASP A 441 7.16 -3.63 -23.98
CA ASP A 441 6.71 -3.46 -25.38
C ASP A 441 5.86 -4.65 -25.84
N GLN A 442 6.20 -5.85 -25.39
CA GLN A 442 5.59 -7.11 -25.82
C GLN A 442 5.43 -8.05 -24.64
N PRO A 443 4.34 -7.94 -23.86
CA PRO A 443 3.98 -8.95 -22.88
C PRO A 443 3.87 -10.33 -23.54
N GLN A 444 4.65 -11.30 -23.07
CA GLN A 444 4.63 -12.68 -23.60
C GLN A 444 4.15 -13.68 -22.55
N GLY A 445 4.51 -13.46 -21.30
CA GLY A 445 4.31 -14.43 -20.23
C GLY A 445 5.19 -14.18 -19.04
N ARG A 446 5.06 -15.09 -18.08
CA ARG A 446 5.78 -15.09 -16.81
C ARG A 446 5.98 -16.52 -16.35
N TYR A 447 6.93 -16.72 -15.44
CA TYR A 447 7.07 -18.01 -14.80
C TYR A 447 6.12 -18.14 -13.60
N MET A 448 5.59 -19.35 -13.40
CA MET A 448 4.86 -19.79 -12.22
C MET A 448 5.45 -21.11 -11.73
N PHE A 449 5.24 -21.44 -10.45
CA PHE A 449 5.58 -22.77 -9.94
C PHE A 449 4.34 -23.67 -10.03
N ASP A 450 4.41 -24.75 -10.80
CA ASP A 450 3.32 -25.70 -10.93
C ASP A 450 3.47 -26.84 -9.91
N LEU A 451 2.51 -26.95 -8.98
CA LEU A 451 2.51 -27.99 -7.94
C LEU A 451 2.29 -29.41 -8.47
N ASN A 452 1.81 -29.58 -9.71
CA ASN A 452 1.58 -30.89 -10.29
C ASN A 452 2.86 -31.45 -10.90
N THR A 453 3.63 -30.61 -11.59
CA THR A 453 4.92 -30.99 -12.19
C THR A 453 6.08 -30.77 -11.23
N ASN A 454 5.91 -29.90 -10.23
CA ASN A 454 6.95 -29.41 -9.32
C ASN A 454 8.08 -28.67 -10.07
N GLU A 455 7.71 -27.94 -11.12
CA GLU A 455 8.64 -27.22 -12.00
C GLU A 455 8.23 -25.75 -12.16
N ALA A 456 9.20 -24.92 -12.54
CA ALA A 456 8.95 -23.59 -13.05
C ALA A 456 8.39 -23.69 -14.48
N VAL A 457 7.14 -23.26 -14.67
CA VAL A 457 6.44 -23.31 -15.95
C VAL A 457 6.20 -21.90 -16.48
N TRP A 458 6.31 -21.74 -17.80
CA TRP A 458 5.96 -20.50 -18.47
C TRP A 458 4.46 -20.44 -18.72
N VAL A 459 3.81 -19.36 -18.27
CA VAL A 459 2.39 -19.10 -18.51
C VAL A 459 2.23 -17.80 -19.29
N ALA A 460 1.25 -17.76 -20.18
CA ALA A 460 0.91 -16.53 -20.92
C ALA A 460 0.48 -15.42 -19.95
N SER A 461 0.82 -14.18 -20.30
CA SER A 461 0.53 -12.98 -19.51
C SER A 461 0.29 -11.82 -20.47
N ASP A 462 -0.80 -11.09 -20.25
CA ASP A 462 -1.15 -9.90 -21.04
C ASP A 462 -0.43 -8.63 -20.56
N VAL A 463 0.45 -8.77 -19.57
CA VAL A 463 1.16 -7.70 -18.86
C VAL A 463 2.64 -8.06 -18.68
N ASP A 464 3.45 -7.03 -18.43
CA ASP A 464 4.90 -7.14 -18.27
C ASP A 464 5.32 -8.00 -17.06
N ALA A 465 6.58 -8.42 -17.07
CA ALA A 465 7.14 -9.40 -16.14
C ALA A 465 7.24 -8.91 -14.68
N LEU A 466 6.99 -7.62 -14.41
CA LEU A 466 6.96 -7.05 -13.06
C LEU A 466 5.53 -6.78 -12.56
N SER A 467 4.49 -7.12 -13.33
CA SER A 467 3.10 -6.74 -13.04
C SER A 467 2.10 -7.89 -13.23
N PRO A 468 2.15 -8.97 -12.43
CA PRO A 468 2.99 -9.07 -11.25
C PRO A 468 4.31 -9.80 -11.52
N PRO A 469 5.28 -9.67 -10.60
CA PRO A 469 6.55 -10.37 -10.67
C PRO A 469 6.39 -11.88 -10.86
N TRP A 470 7.37 -12.52 -11.51
CA TRP A 470 7.37 -13.97 -11.70
C TRP A 470 7.15 -14.75 -10.40
N PHE A 471 6.52 -15.90 -10.51
CA PHE A 471 6.17 -16.78 -9.38
C PHE A 471 5.14 -16.22 -8.41
N LEU A 472 4.58 -15.03 -8.65
CA LEU A 472 3.39 -14.59 -7.95
C LEU A 472 2.12 -14.98 -8.71
N ASP A 473 1.09 -15.40 -7.99
CA ASP A 473 -0.25 -15.61 -8.53
C ASP A 473 -0.80 -14.29 -9.12
N PRO A 474 -1.63 -14.31 -10.20
CA PRO A 474 -2.19 -13.06 -10.70
C PRO A 474 -3.04 -12.33 -9.65
N ASP A 475 -3.66 -13.09 -8.73
CA ASP A 475 -4.49 -12.55 -7.65
C ASP A 475 -3.63 -11.89 -6.55
N ASN A 476 -2.38 -12.34 -6.38
CA ASN A 476 -1.40 -11.79 -5.45
C ASN A 476 -0.57 -10.64 -6.06
N SER A 477 -1.08 -10.03 -7.12
CA SER A 477 -0.36 -8.99 -7.83
C SER A 477 0.01 -7.78 -6.94
N MET A 478 1.12 -7.13 -7.31
CA MET A 478 1.66 -5.91 -6.68
C MET A 478 0.78 -4.66 -6.91
N GLY A 479 -0.52 -4.87 -7.10
CA GLY A 479 -1.55 -3.90 -7.42
C GLY A 479 -2.44 -4.40 -8.57
N ALA A 480 -3.75 -4.35 -8.33
CA ALA A 480 -4.87 -4.33 -9.27
C ALA A 480 -4.70 -5.10 -10.61
N TYR A 481 -4.32 -6.39 -10.58
CA TYR A 481 -4.49 -7.25 -11.76
C TYR A 481 -5.96 -7.64 -12.01
N GLN A 482 -6.80 -7.56 -10.97
CA GLN A 482 -8.17 -8.11 -11.01
C GLN A 482 -9.24 -7.14 -11.54
N ASP A 483 -9.08 -5.81 -11.37
CA ASP A 483 -10.07 -4.83 -11.83
C ASP A 483 -9.66 -4.17 -13.16
N LYS A 484 -10.11 -4.79 -14.26
CA LYS A 484 -9.84 -4.31 -15.62
C LYS A 484 -10.42 -2.90 -15.86
N LYS A 485 -9.50 -1.96 -16.13
CA LYS A 485 -9.64 -0.66 -16.83
C LYS A 485 -10.47 0.44 -16.18
N ASN A 486 -11.70 0.17 -15.75
CA ASN A 486 -12.63 1.28 -15.45
C ASN A 486 -12.31 2.02 -14.15
N PHE A 487 -11.76 1.36 -13.14
CA PHE A 487 -11.39 2.03 -11.89
C PHE A 487 -10.09 2.81 -12.15
N ASP A 488 -8.95 2.14 -12.34
CA ASP A 488 -7.62 2.77 -12.43
C ASP A 488 -7.46 3.84 -13.53
N GLU A 489 -8.14 3.75 -14.68
CA GLU A 489 -8.10 4.80 -15.71
C GLU A 489 -8.75 6.11 -15.23
N LEU A 490 -9.71 6.06 -14.28
CA LEU A 490 -10.30 7.25 -13.64
C LEU A 490 -9.34 7.93 -12.64
N TYR A 491 -8.26 7.25 -12.27
CA TYR A 491 -7.45 7.58 -11.11
C TYR A 491 -6.09 8.23 -11.43
N GLY A 492 -5.50 7.99 -12.60
CA GLY A 492 -4.31 8.72 -13.07
C GLY A 492 -3.41 7.90 -14.00
N GLU A 493 -2.37 8.54 -14.55
CA GLU A 493 -1.40 7.88 -15.43
C GLU A 493 -0.47 6.93 -14.65
N ALA A 494 -0.04 7.33 -13.45
CA ALA A 494 0.73 6.51 -12.53
C ALA A 494 -0.03 6.34 -11.21
N ILE A 495 0.05 5.14 -10.65
CA ILE A 495 -0.43 4.83 -9.31
C ILE A 495 0.73 4.16 -8.57
N VAL A 496 1.23 4.81 -7.52
CA VAL A 496 2.30 4.27 -6.67
C VAL A 496 1.76 4.03 -5.27
N GLU A 497 1.79 2.78 -4.85
CA GLU A 497 1.56 2.37 -3.47
C GLU A 497 2.85 2.49 -2.68
N MET A 498 2.72 3.09 -1.49
CA MET A 498 3.78 3.32 -0.53
C MET A 498 3.33 2.78 0.82
N ARG A 499 3.93 1.67 1.24
CA ARG A 499 3.65 1.06 2.54
C ARG A 499 4.56 1.66 3.59
N SER A 500 4.00 2.16 4.70
CA SER A 500 4.75 2.62 5.87
C SER A 500 5.95 3.49 5.46
N ILE A 501 5.78 4.78 5.15
CA ILE A 501 6.82 5.62 4.51
C ILE A 501 8.14 5.61 5.33
N LYS A 502 8.99 4.59 5.07
CA LYS A 502 10.27 4.36 5.74
C LYS A 502 11.31 5.22 5.06
N ASP A 503 12.30 5.66 5.83
CA ASP A 503 13.42 6.43 5.31
C ASP A 503 13.00 7.76 4.66
N ILE A 504 11.86 8.34 5.11
CA ILE A 504 11.48 9.68 4.73
C ILE A 504 12.59 10.66 5.13
N SER A 505 12.89 11.62 4.26
CA SER A 505 14.04 12.49 4.48
C SER A 505 13.80 13.41 5.69
N LYS A 506 14.86 13.75 6.42
CA LYS A 506 14.78 14.72 7.52
C LYS A 506 14.28 16.07 7.04
N ASP A 507 14.68 16.47 5.83
CA ASP A 507 14.30 17.74 5.24
C ASP A 507 12.80 17.78 4.95
N THR A 508 12.25 16.66 4.47
CA THR A 508 10.82 16.48 4.25
C THR A 508 10.07 16.48 5.58
N LEU A 509 10.53 15.75 6.61
CA LEU A 509 9.92 15.80 7.95
C LEU A 509 9.94 17.20 8.56
N HIS A 510 11.06 17.92 8.43
CA HIS A 510 11.18 19.29 8.91
C HIS A 510 10.18 20.22 8.22
N SER A 511 9.99 20.06 6.91
CA SER A 511 9.00 20.83 6.16
C SER A 511 7.54 20.57 6.57
N MET A 512 7.26 19.39 7.12
CA MET A 512 5.96 19.04 7.70
C MET A 512 5.78 19.57 9.13
N ASN A 513 6.77 20.30 9.67
CA ASN A 513 6.87 20.64 11.09
C ASN A 513 6.91 19.42 12.02
N ILE A 514 7.40 18.28 11.53
CA ILE A 514 7.62 17.09 12.34
C ILE A 514 9.05 17.14 12.87
N LEU A 515 9.18 17.50 14.15
CA LEU A 515 10.47 17.53 14.84
C LEU A 515 10.91 16.10 15.15
N GLN A 516 11.69 15.50 14.24
CA GLN A 516 12.40 14.26 14.48
C GLN A 516 13.90 14.46 14.23
N ASP A 517 14.72 14.00 15.18
CA ASP A 517 16.18 14.16 15.09
C ASP A 517 16.79 13.29 13.98
N HIS A 518 16.09 12.27 13.49
CA HIS A 518 16.61 11.21 12.61
C HIS A 518 15.70 11.00 11.38
N SER A 519 16.23 10.45 10.28
CA SER A 519 15.37 9.93 9.19
C SER A 519 14.48 8.86 9.79
N GLY A 520 13.16 9.03 9.63
CA GLY A 520 12.18 8.32 10.42
C GLY A 520 11.33 7.37 9.60
N THR A 521 10.51 6.60 10.30
CA THR A 521 9.34 5.96 9.72
C THR A 521 8.15 6.90 9.93
N PHE A 522 7.53 7.35 8.85
CA PHE A 522 6.32 8.15 8.85
C PHE A 522 5.12 7.24 8.57
N LEU A 523 4.00 7.43 9.28
CA LEU A 523 2.84 6.55 9.22
C LEU A 523 3.13 5.10 9.70
N THR A 524 3.87 4.91 10.80
CA THR A 524 4.19 3.55 11.31
C THR A 524 3.88 3.34 12.80
N GLY A 525 3.06 4.20 13.43
CA GLY A 525 2.60 3.90 14.79
C GLY A 525 2.10 5.06 15.64
N ALA A 526 1.63 4.69 16.83
CA ALA A 526 0.77 5.42 17.76
C ALA A 526 1.36 6.69 18.44
N LYS A 527 2.46 7.27 17.94
CA LYS A 527 3.03 8.48 18.56
C LYS A 527 2.25 9.75 18.25
N ARG A 528 1.58 9.78 17.10
CA ARG A 528 0.76 10.89 16.61
C ARG A 528 -0.65 10.39 16.34
N SER A 529 -1.63 11.30 16.33
CA SER A 529 -2.98 10.92 15.92
C SER A 529 -3.00 10.64 14.41
N LEU A 530 -3.95 9.82 13.97
CA LEU A 530 -4.14 9.51 12.55
C LEU A 530 -4.36 10.79 11.73
N GLU A 531 -5.16 11.71 12.27
CA GLU A 531 -5.41 13.02 11.69
C GLU A 531 -4.11 13.81 11.47
N GLU A 532 -3.26 13.91 12.50
CA GLU A 532 -1.99 14.64 12.42
C GLU A 532 -1.07 14.08 11.32
N ASP A 533 -0.97 12.76 11.20
CA ASP A 533 -0.15 12.14 10.17
C ASP A 533 -0.73 12.35 8.75
N VAL A 534 -2.05 12.19 8.59
CA VAL A 534 -2.73 12.41 7.30
C VAL A 534 -2.60 13.88 6.84
N PHE A 535 -2.79 14.85 7.73
CA PHE A 535 -2.62 16.27 7.40
C PHE A 535 -1.19 16.65 7.08
N SER A 536 -0.21 16.09 7.80
CA SER A 536 1.20 16.26 7.45
C SER A 536 1.47 15.74 6.04
N LEU A 537 0.89 14.60 5.64
CA LEU A 537 1.07 14.04 4.30
C LEU A 537 0.51 14.96 3.21
N LEU A 538 -0.74 15.43 3.38
CA LEU A 538 -1.36 16.36 2.43
C LEU A 538 -0.53 17.63 2.21
N SER A 539 0.12 18.12 3.27
CA SER A 539 0.93 19.35 3.18
C SER A 539 2.11 19.24 2.21
N ILE A 540 2.65 18.03 2.04
CA ILE A 540 3.80 17.73 1.16
C ILE A 540 3.35 17.57 -0.29
N LEU A 541 2.12 17.11 -0.51
CA LEU A 541 1.57 16.97 -1.86
C LEU A 541 1.18 18.31 -2.47
N LYS A 542 1.42 19.42 -1.75
CA LYS A 542 1.42 20.76 -2.35
C LYS A 542 2.49 20.83 -3.42
N HIS A 543 2.06 21.08 -4.64
CA HIS A 543 2.90 21.07 -5.82
C HIS A 543 4.17 21.94 -5.68
N ASP A 544 4.04 23.17 -5.15
CA ASP A 544 5.18 24.06 -4.93
C ASP A 544 6.25 23.47 -4.01
N PHE A 545 5.81 22.71 -3.00
CA PHE A 545 6.72 22.00 -2.11
C PHE A 545 7.49 20.92 -2.87
N ILE A 546 6.79 20.09 -3.66
CA ILE A 546 7.40 19.01 -4.44
C ILE A 546 8.43 19.58 -5.41
N LEU A 547 8.08 20.59 -6.20
CA LEU A 547 9.03 21.14 -7.17
C LEU A 547 10.23 21.79 -6.48
N THR A 548 9.99 22.58 -5.44
CA THR A 548 11.07 23.29 -4.74
C THR A 548 12.02 22.31 -4.07
N THR A 549 11.50 21.26 -3.44
CA THR A 549 12.32 20.29 -2.69
C THR A 549 13.05 19.35 -3.63
N SER A 550 12.36 18.74 -4.60
CA SER A 550 12.99 17.87 -5.60
C SER A 550 14.14 18.56 -6.32
N ARG A 551 13.93 19.82 -6.71
CA ARG A 551 14.96 20.64 -7.36
C ARG A 551 16.21 20.78 -6.49
N LYS A 552 16.06 21.15 -5.21
CA LYS A 552 17.20 21.30 -4.30
C LYS A 552 17.98 19.99 -4.13
N VAL A 553 17.27 18.86 -4.08
CA VAL A 553 17.92 17.55 -3.97
C VAL A 553 18.63 17.16 -5.28
N LEU A 554 18.01 17.42 -6.43
CA LEU A 554 18.64 17.15 -7.74
C LEU A 554 19.89 18.02 -7.92
N GLU A 555 19.82 19.32 -7.63
CA GLU A 555 20.95 20.26 -7.69
C GLU A 555 22.12 19.85 -6.77
N LYS A 556 21.85 19.18 -5.65
CA LYS A 556 22.89 18.66 -4.75
C LYS A 556 23.62 17.45 -5.35
N ASN A 557 22.89 16.55 -6.00
CA ASN A 557 23.40 15.26 -6.47
C ASN A 557 24.06 15.35 -7.86
N MET A 558 23.92 16.49 -8.53
CA MET A 558 24.64 16.89 -9.74
C MET A 558 25.94 17.63 -9.40
#